data_AF-A0A1S7FWG6-F1
#
_entry.id   AF-A0A1S7FWG6-F1
#
_cell.length_a   1.000
_cell.length_b   1.000
_cell.length_c   1.000
_cell.angle_alpha   90.00
_cell.angle_beta   90.00
_cell.angle_gamma   90.00
#
_symmetry.space_group_name_H-M   'P 1'
#
loop_
_entity.id
_entity.type
_entity.pdbx_description
1 polymer ?
#
loop_
_entity_poly.entity_id
_entity_poly.type
_entity_poly.pdbx_seq_one_letter_code
_entity_poly.pdbx_strand_id
1 'polypeptide(L)'
;MVENNNLVSGIWYGPILDNESIATIKDNFASITSEQECILSIMEILKSGDFTIKNMLIDLMNSTRDEEVLNLCIRLFCSVATHEDFLIDNNMVFLSTVSDSNANTFAACAPTALSYNVVPYLLALLEEWEDIYVEQTIRDALDTILAYTELLPEDASVNQIGEFYLEKIEGVEPDYYYAGQPVFPGNEAKQLINQAFLSLKNATKLKMSIVPSLLSIWSGIKCPVDYQTEMNQDSLNSVTSYVNELSKKNWEIGAKYFYGHKIR
;
A
#
# COMPACT_ATOMS: atom_id res chain seq x y z
N MET A 1 -20.29 -13.81 1.49
CA MET A 1 -19.36 -13.33 0.45
C MET A 1 -19.87 -11.98 0.02
N VAL A 2 -19.26 -10.90 0.52
CA VAL A 2 -19.51 -9.57 -0.01
C VAL A 2 -18.77 -9.51 -1.34
N GLU A 3 -19.48 -9.33 -2.45
CA GLU A 3 -18.85 -9.01 -3.72
C GLU A 3 -18.13 -7.67 -3.53
N ASN A 4 -16.81 -7.71 -3.52
CA ASN A 4 -15.97 -6.54 -3.30
C ASN A 4 -15.94 -5.75 -4.62
N ASN A 5 -16.83 -4.77 -4.78
CA ASN A 5 -17.04 -4.00 -6.02
C ASN A 5 -15.96 -2.92 -6.22
N ASN A 6 -14.70 -3.30 -6.06
CA ASN A 6 -13.57 -2.39 -6.19
C ASN A 6 -13.52 -1.77 -7.59
N LEU A 7 -13.49 -0.43 -7.65
CA LEU A 7 -13.29 0.33 -8.89
C LEU A 7 -12.05 -0.10 -9.66
N VAL A 8 -10.99 -0.48 -8.94
CA VAL A 8 -9.75 -1.04 -9.50
C VAL A 8 -9.38 -2.30 -8.71
N SER A 9 -9.48 -3.46 -9.33
CA SER A 9 -9.18 -4.75 -8.68
C SER A 9 -7.74 -5.23 -8.97
N GLY A 10 -7.19 -6.01 -8.02
CA GLY A 10 -5.91 -6.68 -8.17
C GLY A 10 -4.71 -5.97 -7.52
N ILE A 11 -3.52 -6.44 -7.87
CA ILE A 11 -2.24 -6.11 -7.21
C ILE A 11 -1.64 -4.74 -7.60
N TRP A 12 -2.24 -4.02 -8.56
CA TRP A 12 -1.72 -2.75 -9.08
C TRP A 12 -2.80 -1.91 -9.78
N TYR A 13 -2.45 -0.69 -10.20
CA TYR A 13 -3.36 0.32 -10.77
C TYR A 13 -3.38 0.35 -12.32
N GLY A 14 -3.02 -0.75 -12.98
CA GLY A 14 -2.98 -0.84 -14.44
C GLY A 14 -1.75 -0.20 -15.09
N PRO A 15 -1.59 -0.28 -16.42
CA PRO A 15 -0.44 0.27 -17.15
C PRO A 15 -0.45 1.80 -17.20
N ILE A 16 0.70 2.43 -17.37
CA ILE A 16 0.82 3.89 -17.59
C ILE A 16 0.19 4.24 -18.96
N LEU A 17 -0.66 5.26 -18.98
CA LEU A 17 -1.21 5.80 -20.22
C LEU A 17 -0.16 6.62 -20.99
N ASP A 18 -0.34 6.77 -22.29
CA ASP A 18 0.51 7.65 -23.10
C ASP A 18 0.35 9.13 -22.70
N ASN A 19 1.33 9.95 -23.08
CA ASN A 19 1.37 11.36 -22.69
C ASN A 19 0.19 12.19 -23.22
N GLU A 20 -0.37 11.83 -24.39
CA GLU A 20 -1.52 12.56 -24.97
C GLU A 20 -2.79 12.27 -24.16
N SER A 21 -2.99 11.01 -23.76
CA SER A 21 -4.06 10.60 -22.86
C SER A 21 -3.97 11.30 -21.50
N ILE A 22 -2.78 11.35 -20.90
CA ILE A 22 -2.58 12.05 -19.61
C ILE A 22 -2.83 13.56 -19.75
N ALA A 23 -2.36 14.19 -20.82
CA ALA A 23 -2.62 15.61 -21.08
C ALA A 23 -4.13 15.88 -21.21
N THR A 24 -4.85 15.01 -21.92
CA THR A 24 -6.31 15.10 -22.07
C THR A 24 -7.04 14.99 -20.73
N ILE A 25 -6.59 14.09 -19.84
CA ILE A 25 -7.16 13.96 -18.50
C ILE A 25 -6.93 15.26 -17.70
N LYS A 26 -5.72 15.82 -17.73
CA LYS A 26 -5.39 17.07 -17.03
C LYS A 26 -6.20 18.26 -17.53
N ASP A 27 -6.34 18.41 -18.84
CA ASP A 27 -7.08 19.52 -19.47
C ASP A 27 -8.57 19.48 -19.11
N ASN A 28 -9.14 18.28 -18.97
CA ASN A 28 -10.56 18.10 -18.65
C ASN A 28 -10.83 17.94 -17.15
N PHE A 29 -9.79 17.86 -16.31
CA PHE A 29 -9.93 17.49 -14.90
C PHE A 29 -10.92 18.39 -14.14
N ALA A 30 -10.87 19.70 -14.36
CA ALA A 30 -11.76 20.67 -13.71
C ALA A 30 -13.24 20.54 -14.10
N SER A 31 -13.55 19.79 -15.17
CA SER A 31 -14.91 19.56 -15.64
C SER A 31 -15.52 18.25 -15.12
N ILE A 32 -14.73 17.42 -14.42
CA ILE A 32 -15.20 16.15 -13.86
C ILE A 32 -16.20 16.43 -12.73
N THR A 33 -17.35 15.76 -12.80
CA THR A 33 -18.42 15.88 -11.79
C THR A 33 -18.70 14.57 -11.06
N SER A 34 -18.22 13.45 -11.58
CA SER A 34 -18.34 12.14 -10.95
C SER A 34 -17.14 11.87 -10.03
N GLU A 35 -17.40 11.49 -8.78
CA GLU A 35 -16.35 11.09 -7.83
C GLU A 35 -15.53 9.89 -8.34
N GLN A 36 -16.18 8.93 -9.01
CA GLN A 36 -15.52 7.76 -9.59
C GLN A 36 -14.57 8.15 -10.73
N GLU A 37 -15.00 9.05 -11.61
CA GLU A 37 -14.16 9.57 -12.68
C GLU A 37 -13.02 10.43 -12.12
N CYS A 38 -13.27 11.16 -11.02
CA CYS A 38 -12.28 11.97 -10.33
C CYS A 38 -11.15 11.09 -9.77
N ILE A 39 -11.46 10.06 -8.98
CA ILE A 39 -10.44 9.18 -8.39
C ILE A 39 -9.65 8.42 -9.47
N LEU A 40 -10.30 7.97 -10.54
CA LEU A 40 -9.62 7.33 -11.66
C LEU A 40 -8.68 8.29 -12.38
N SER A 41 -9.08 9.55 -12.56
CA SER A 41 -8.23 10.58 -13.17
C SER A 41 -7.04 10.95 -12.28
N ILE A 42 -7.25 11.08 -10.97
CA ILE A 42 -6.18 11.30 -9.97
C ILE A 42 -5.16 10.16 -10.04
N MET A 43 -5.62 8.92 -10.08
CA MET A 43 -4.77 7.73 -10.19
C MET A 43 -3.90 7.77 -11.45
N GLU A 44 -4.46 8.09 -12.61
CA GLU A 44 -3.70 8.20 -13.86
C GLU A 44 -2.66 9.33 -13.82
N ILE A 45 -3.02 10.49 -13.25
CA ILE A 45 -2.10 11.62 -13.08
C ILE A 45 -0.93 11.23 -12.16
N LEU A 46 -1.20 10.57 -11.02
CA LEU A 46 -0.15 10.10 -10.10
C LEU A 46 0.77 9.08 -10.76
N LYS A 47 0.24 8.18 -11.60
CA LYS A 47 1.04 7.18 -12.34
C LYS A 47 2.03 7.83 -13.30
N SER A 48 1.74 9.05 -13.77
CA SER A 48 2.67 9.85 -14.59
C SER A 48 3.77 10.56 -13.80
N GLY A 49 3.77 10.41 -12.46
CA GLY A 49 4.72 11.06 -11.55
C GLY A 49 4.34 12.47 -11.13
N ASP A 50 3.12 12.93 -11.45
CA ASP A 50 2.63 14.24 -11.03
C ASP A 50 1.93 14.12 -9.66
N PHE A 51 2.71 14.29 -8.60
CA PHE A 51 2.23 14.25 -7.22
C PHE A 51 1.57 15.55 -6.76
N THR A 52 1.48 16.59 -7.60
CA THR A 52 0.82 17.85 -7.23
C THR A 52 -0.69 17.67 -7.01
N ILE A 53 -1.27 16.62 -7.59
CA ILE A 53 -2.70 16.27 -7.46
C ILE A 53 -3.04 15.64 -6.09
N LYS A 54 -2.04 15.33 -5.24
CA LYS A 54 -2.24 14.60 -3.97
C LYS A 54 -3.23 15.29 -3.02
N ASN A 55 -3.29 16.62 -2.99
CA ASN A 55 -4.27 17.31 -2.16
C ASN A 55 -5.71 17.02 -2.60
N MET A 56 -5.97 16.88 -3.90
CA MET A 56 -7.30 16.53 -4.41
C MET A 56 -7.70 15.10 -4.04
N LEU A 57 -6.72 14.19 -3.95
CA LEU A 57 -6.93 12.84 -3.42
C LEU A 57 -7.37 12.89 -1.95
N ILE A 58 -6.68 13.70 -1.14
CA ILE A 58 -6.98 13.86 0.30
C ILE A 58 -8.36 14.52 0.48
N ASP A 59 -8.68 15.54 -0.30
CA ASP A 59 -9.98 16.20 -0.25
C ASP A 59 -11.11 15.21 -0.56
N LEU A 60 -10.98 14.45 -1.66
CA LEU A 60 -11.97 13.43 -2.05
C LEU A 60 -12.10 12.33 -0.98
N MET A 61 -10.98 11.85 -0.45
CA MET A 61 -10.93 10.84 0.63
C MET A 61 -11.71 11.30 1.87
N ASN A 62 -11.63 12.58 2.22
CA ASN A 62 -12.30 13.13 3.40
C ASN A 62 -13.75 13.59 3.15
N SER A 63 -14.19 13.71 1.89
CA SER A 63 -15.53 14.21 1.54
C SER A 63 -16.49 13.16 1.00
N THR A 64 -15.97 12.12 0.33
CA THR A 64 -16.81 11.13 -0.36
C THR A 64 -17.69 10.35 0.62
N ARG A 65 -18.86 9.94 0.14
CA ARG A 65 -19.76 9.00 0.82
C ARG A 65 -19.92 7.69 0.04
N ASP A 66 -19.24 7.55 -1.09
CA ASP A 66 -19.20 6.33 -1.89
C ASP A 66 -18.10 5.43 -1.34
N GLU A 67 -18.49 4.28 -0.79
CA GLU A 67 -17.60 3.29 -0.17
C GLU A 67 -16.50 2.81 -1.13
N GLU A 68 -16.82 2.64 -2.41
CA GLU A 68 -15.87 2.11 -3.40
C GLU A 68 -14.88 3.19 -3.86
N VAL A 69 -15.34 4.44 -3.93
CA VAL A 69 -14.45 5.60 -4.13
C VAL A 69 -13.51 5.74 -2.93
N LEU A 70 -14.02 5.66 -1.70
CA LEU A 70 -13.21 5.77 -0.49
C LEU A 70 -12.17 4.65 -0.40
N ASN A 71 -12.57 3.41 -0.71
CA ASN A 71 -11.64 2.26 -0.76
C ASN A 71 -10.46 2.51 -1.71
N LEU A 72 -10.73 3.05 -2.90
CA LEU A 72 -9.66 3.38 -3.84
C LEU A 72 -8.83 4.58 -3.37
N CYS A 73 -9.45 5.59 -2.76
CA CYS A 73 -8.75 6.73 -2.19
C CYS A 73 -7.74 6.29 -1.12
N ILE A 74 -8.17 5.45 -0.18
CA ILE A 74 -7.33 4.89 0.90
C ILE A 74 -6.13 4.12 0.32
N ARG A 75 -6.39 3.20 -0.61
CA ARG A 75 -5.34 2.39 -1.26
C ARG A 75 -4.30 3.25 -1.96
N LEU A 76 -4.78 4.21 -2.74
CA LEU A 76 -3.94 5.12 -3.50
C LEU A 76 -3.15 6.05 -2.57
N PHE A 77 -3.79 6.60 -1.54
CA PHE A 77 -3.15 7.45 -0.54
C PHE A 77 -2.02 6.70 0.17
N CYS A 78 -2.27 5.49 0.70
CA CYS A 78 -1.20 4.69 1.30
C CYS A 78 -0.06 4.42 0.30
N SER A 79 -0.36 4.25 -0.99
CA SER A 79 0.66 4.04 -2.03
C SER A 79 1.50 5.29 -2.34
N VAL A 80 0.96 6.51 -2.12
CA VAL A 80 1.62 7.77 -2.50
C VAL A 80 1.97 8.71 -1.33
N ALA A 81 1.55 8.38 -0.11
CA ALA A 81 1.74 9.22 1.07
C ALA A 81 3.21 9.34 1.47
N THR A 82 3.57 10.53 1.95
CA THR A 82 4.85 10.84 2.61
C THR A 82 4.75 10.67 4.12
N HIS A 83 5.87 10.79 4.83
CA HIS A 83 5.87 10.81 6.29
C HIS A 83 5.05 11.98 6.85
N GLU A 84 5.17 13.16 6.22
CA GLU A 84 4.49 14.39 6.62
C GLU A 84 2.98 14.33 6.40
N ASP A 85 2.51 13.59 5.39
CA ASP A 85 1.07 13.46 5.14
C ASP A 85 0.32 12.86 6.33
N PHE A 86 0.99 12.02 7.14
CA PHE A 86 0.43 11.45 8.36
C PHE A 86 0.53 12.37 9.59
N LEU A 87 1.31 13.45 9.51
CA LEU A 87 1.47 14.43 10.60
C LEU A 87 0.50 15.60 10.48
N ILE A 88 -0.26 15.68 9.40
CA ILE A 88 -1.27 16.72 9.17
C ILE A 88 -2.62 16.18 9.63
N ASP A 89 -3.13 16.69 10.75
CA ASP A 89 -4.37 16.24 11.40
C ASP A 89 -5.57 16.13 10.43
N ASN A 90 -5.67 17.07 9.49
CA ASN A 90 -6.79 17.15 8.56
C ASN A 90 -6.75 16.11 7.43
N ASN A 91 -5.63 15.42 7.22
CA ASN A 91 -5.51 14.48 6.10
C ASN A 91 -6.29 13.18 6.34
N MET A 92 -6.53 12.81 7.60
CA MET A 92 -7.08 11.52 8.00
C MET A 92 -8.47 11.61 8.66
N VAL A 93 -9.19 12.72 8.47
CA VAL A 93 -10.50 12.99 9.10
C VAL A 93 -11.54 11.91 8.78
N PHE A 94 -11.46 11.31 7.59
CA PHE A 94 -12.36 10.24 7.16
C PHE A 94 -12.43 9.09 8.18
N LEU A 95 -11.32 8.76 8.86
CA LEU A 95 -11.23 7.69 9.85
C LEU A 95 -12.22 7.85 11.02
N SER A 96 -12.69 9.07 11.31
CA SER A 96 -13.69 9.30 12.36
C SER A 96 -15.10 8.83 11.99
N THR A 97 -15.36 8.51 10.71
CA THR A 97 -16.71 8.17 10.21
C THR A 97 -16.72 7.01 9.22
N VAL A 98 -15.64 6.22 9.13
CA VAL A 98 -15.55 5.07 8.22
C VAL A 98 -16.48 3.94 8.64
N SER A 99 -16.90 3.15 7.65
CA SER A 99 -17.54 1.85 7.85
C SER A 99 -16.52 0.77 8.25
N ASP A 100 -16.98 -0.41 8.70
CA ASP A 100 -16.13 -1.60 8.88
C ASP A 100 -15.32 -1.94 7.63
N SER A 101 -15.93 -1.79 6.45
CA SER A 101 -15.30 -2.08 5.16
C SER A 101 -14.14 -1.12 4.87
N ASN A 102 -14.34 0.18 5.06
CA ASN A 102 -13.29 1.17 4.83
C ASN A 102 -12.21 1.13 5.92
N ALA A 103 -12.57 0.89 7.20
CA ALA A 103 -11.61 0.70 8.28
C ALA A 103 -10.71 -0.52 8.01
N ASN A 104 -11.31 -1.65 7.61
CA ASN A 104 -10.57 -2.84 7.19
C ASN A 104 -9.66 -2.54 5.98
N THR A 105 -10.14 -1.77 5.01
CA THR A 105 -9.34 -1.37 3.84
C THR A 105 -8.15 -0.50 4.25
N PHE A 106 -8.34 0.47 5.15
CA PHE A 106 -7.25 1.28 5.68
C PHE A 106 -6.22 0.43 6.41
N ALA A 107 -6.66 -0.42 7.34
CA ALA A 107 -5.77 -1.32 8.08
C ALA A 107 -4.97 -2.22 7.12
N ALA A 108 -5.63 -2.88 6.16
CA ALA A 108 -4.97 -3.75 5.19
C ALA A 108 -3.96 -3.02 4.29
N CYS A 109 -4.15 -1.72 4.05
CA CYS A 109 -3.28 -0.93 3.16
C CYS A 109 -2.20 -0.15 3.92
N ALA A 110 -2.37 0.12 5.21
CA ALA A 110 -1.42 0.89 6.02
C ALA A 110 0.04 0.39 5.93
N PRO A 111 0.33 -0.94 5.89
CA PRO A 111 1.70 -1.40 5.70
C PRO A 111 2.35 -0.96 4.38
N THR A 112 1.55 -0.64 3.36
CA THR A 112 2.05 -0.11 2.06
C THR A 112 2.39 1.38 2.11
N ALA A 113 2.04 2.08 3.20
CA ALA A 113 2.51 3.43 3.47
C ALA A 113 4.01 3.48 3.72
N LEU A 114 4.58 2.39 4.28
CA LEU A 114 6.00 2.24 4.62
C LEU A 114 6.52 3.31 5.59
N SER A 115 5.61 3.95 6.32
CA SER A 115 5.91 5.05 7.22
C SER A 115 5.47 4.66 8.63
N TYR A 116 6.36 4.80 9.60
CA TYR A 116 6.02 4.62 11.01
C TYR A 116 4.98 5.64 11.51
N ASN A 117 4.77 6.74 10.79
CA ASN A 117 3.77 7.75 11.16
C ASN A 117 2.32 7.28 10.93
N VAL A 118 2.10 6.14 10.27
CA VAL A 118 0.76 5.54 10.17
C VAL A 118 0.34 4.82 11.46
N VAL A 119 1.30 4.42 12.30
CA VAL A 119 1.07 3.59 13.49
C VAL A 119 0.10 4.23 14.49
N PRO A 120 0.19 5.54 14.83
CA PRO A 120 -0.75 6.17 15.75
C PRO A 120 -2.22 6.04 15.30
N TYR A 121 -2.49 6.10 13.99
CA TYR A 121 -3.84 5.91 13.46
C TYR A 121 -4.32 4.47 13.60
N LEU A 122 -3.45 3.49 13.39
CA LEU A 122 -3.78 2.09 13.62
C LEU A 122 -4.03 1.79 15.11
N LEU A 123 -3.26 2.39 16.02
CA LEU A 123 -3.48 2.25 17.46
C LEU A 123 -4.82 2.87 17.89
N ALA A 124 -5.15 4.07 17.40
CA ALA A 124 -6.44 4.71 17.68
C ALA A 124 -7.61 3.85 17.17
N LEU A 125 -7.51 3.32 15.94
CA LEU A 125 -8.51 2.40 15.42
C LEU A 125 -8.62 1.13 16.26
N LEU A 126 -7.50 0.58 16.75
CA LEU A 126 -7.51 -0.62 17.60
C LEU A 126 -8.21 -0.39 18.96
N GLU A 127 -8.20 0.84 19.48
CA GLU A 127 -8.95 1.18 20.70
C GLU A 127 -10.46 1.27 20.47
N GLU A 128 -10.86 1.74 19.28
CA GLU A 128 -12.26 2.05 18.97
C GLU A 128 -13.01 0.90 18.30
N TRP A 129 -12.31 -0.03 17.62
CA TRP A 129 -12.97 -1.02 16.78
C TRP A 129 -13.38 -2.29 17.52
N GLU A 130 -14.69 -2.59 17.50
CA GLU A 130 -15.27 -3.78 18.17
C GLU A 130 -15.46 -4.99 17.22
N ASP A 131 -15.43 -4.79 15.90
CA ASP A 131 -15.53 -5.89 14.94
C ASP A 131 -14.24 -6.72 14.91
N ILE A 132 -14.38 -8.03 15.16
CA ILE A 132 -13.27 -8.98 15.30
C ILE A 132 -12.43 -9.08 14.01
N TYR A 133 -13.05 -8.98 12.84
CA TYR A 133 -12.31 -9.09 11.58
C TYR A 133 -11.47 -7.84 11.32
N VAL A 134 -12.03 -6.66 11.57
CA VAL A 134 -11.29 -5.41 11.43
C VAL A 134 -10.19 -5.32 12.49
N GLU A 135 -10.47 -5.70 13.73
CA GLU A 135 -9.48 -5.75 14.82
C GLU A 135 -8.27 -6.61 14.43
N GLN A 136 -8.52 -7.82 13.91
CA GLN A 136 -7.45 -8.71 13.46
C GLN A 136 -6.64 -8.06 12.32
N THR A 137 -7.28 -7.43 11.34
CA THR A 137 -6.58 -6.75 10.25
C THR A 137 -5.71 -5.60 10.78
N ILE A 138 -6.17 -4.85 11.79
CA ILE A 138 -5.39 -3.78 12.41
C ILE A 138 -4.16 -4.35 13.12
N ARG A 139 -4.32 -5.45 13.88
CA ARG A 139 -3.20 -6.13 14.55
C ARG A 139 -2.20 -6.69 13.56
N ASP A 140 -2.65 -7.34 12.49
CA ASP A 140 -1.80 -7.85 11.41
C ASP A 140 -1.02 -6.72 10.73
N ALA A 141 -1.65 -5.56 10.53
CA ALA A 141 -1.00 -4.39 9.96
C ALA A 141 0.08 -3.81 10.89
N LEU A 142 -0.23 -3.65 12.18
CA LEU A 142 0.72 -3.22 13.21
C LEU A 142 1.90 -4.19 13.29
N ASP A 143 1.66 -5.50 13.27
CA ASP A 143 2.71 -6.50 13.31
C ASP A 143 3.55 -6.50 12.02
N THR A 144 2.94 -6.27 10.85
CA THR A 144 3.71 -6.13 9.60
C THR A 144 4.69 -4.94 9.66
N ILE A 145 4.30 -3.85 10.31
CA ILE A 145 5.13 -2.62 10.43
C ILE A 145 6.16 -2.75 11.57
N LEU A 146 5.74 -3.28 12.71
CA LEU A 146 6.50 -3.28 13.96
C LEU A 146 7.17 -4.61 14.28
N ALA A 147 6.76 -5.72 13.67
CA ALA A 147 7.20 -7.08 13.99
C ALA A 147 7.17 -7.34 15.51
N TYR A 148 6.08 -6.91 16.17
CA TYR A 148 6.01 -6.88 17.63
C TYR A 148 5.63 -8.25 18.20
N THR A 149 4.97 -9.13 17.44
CA THR A 149 4.49 -10.44 17.92
C THR A 149 5.62 -11.41 18.26
N GLU A 150 6.84 -11.15 17.78
CA GLU A 150 8.04 -11.90 18.21
C GLU A 150 8.48 -11.56 19.64
N LEU A 151 8.04 -10.41 20.17
CA LEU A 151 8.54 -9.80 21.40
C LEU A 151 7.46 -9.52 22.45
N LEU A 152 6.20 -9.39 22.04
CA LEU A 152 5.04 -9.17 22.90
C LEU A 152 4.07 -10.36 22.84
N PRO A 153 3.22 -10.55 23.88
CA PRO A 153 2.13 -11.52 23.84
C PRO A 153 1.15 -11.29 22.68
N GLU A 154 0.48 -12.35 22.25
CA GLU A 154 -0.54 -12.30 21.19
C GLU A 154 -1.71 -11.35 21.55
N ASP A 155 -2.06 -11.28 22.84
CA ASP A 155 -3.10 -10.42 23.41
C ASP A 155 -2.56 -9.07 23.92
N ALA A 156 -1.42 -8.60 23.40
CA ALA A 156 -0.85 -7.30 23.76
C ALA A 156 -1.89 -6.18 23.64
N SER A 157 -2.01 -5.40 24.71
CA SER A 157 -2.86 -4.22 24.78
C SER A 157 -2.33 -3.09 23.88
N VAL A 158 -3.21 -2.17 23.49
CA VAL A 158 -2.82 -0.98 22.70
C VAL A 158 -1.67 -0.22 23.35
N ASN A 159 -1.70 -0.04 24.68
CA ASN A 159 -0.61 0.62 25.42
C ASN A 159 0.73 -0.10 25.27
N GLN A 160 0.77 -1.43 25.34
CA GLN A 160 2.01 -2.19 25.17
C GLN A 160 2.57 -2.06 23.75
N ILE A 161 1.70 -2.09 22.75
CA ILE A 161 2.10 -1.90 21.35
C ILE A 161 2.57 -0.45 21.12
N GLY A 162 1.92 0.52 21.74
CA GLY A 162 2.28 1.94 21.69
C GLY A 162 3.63 2.23 22.34
N GLU A 163 3.91 1.65 23.51
CA GLU A 163 5.23 1.75 24.17
C GLU A 163 6.32 1.14 23.29
N PHE A 164 6.07 -0.06 22.75
CA PHE A 164 6.99 -0.73 21.83
C PHE A 164 7.26 0.11 20.56
N TYR A 165 6.22 0.75 20.01
CA TYR A 165 6.35 1.66 18.89
C TYR A 165 7.28 2.83 19.21
N LEU A 166 7.09 3.49 20.36
CA LEU A 166 7.93 4.63 20.78
C LEU A 166 9.40 4.23 20.93
N GLU A 167 9.67 3.07 21.52
CA GLU A 167 11.02 2.51 21.60
C GLU A 167 11.59 2.21 20.22
N LYS A 168 10.77 1.64 19.32
CA LYS A 168 11.22 1.23 17.99
C LYS A 168 11.58 2.41 17.09
N ILE A 169 10.88 3.54 17.20
CA ILE A 169 11.15 4.73 16.37
C ILE A 169 12.25 5.63 16.93
N GLU A 170 12.72 5.38 18.16
CA GLU A 170 13.77 6.17 18.78
C GLU A 170 15.07 6.05 17.97
N GLY A 171 15.52 7.15 17.37
CA GLY A 171 16.75 7.17 16.55
C GLY A 171 16.62 6.54 15.17
N VAL A 172 15.40 6.27 14.70
CA VAL A 172 15.15 5.81 13.34
C VAL A 172 15.34 6.98 12.35
N GLU A 173 16.08 6.73 11.28
CA GLU A 173 16.28 7.69 10.20
C GLU A 173 14.94 7.99 9.49
N PRO A 174 14.75 9.17 8.90
CA PRO A 174 13.51 9.55 8.22
C PRO A 174 13.35 8.88 6.84
N ASP A 175 13.70 7.59 6.75
CA ASP A 175 13.51 6.73 5.58
C ASP A 175 12.16 6.02 5.62
N TYR A 176 11.76 5.43 4.50
CA TYR A 176 10.64 4.48 4.46
C TYR A 176 11.10 3.08 4.87
N TYR A 177 10.26 2.36 5.61
CA TYR A 177 10.58 1.05 6.18
C TYR A 177 9.55 -0.02 5.80
N TYR A 178 10.03 -1.24 5.57
CA TYR A 178 9.22 -2.44 5.44
C TYR A 178 9.82 -3.56 6.27
N ALA A 179 9.02 -4.24 7.09
CA ALA A 179 9.48 -5.30 8.00
C ALA A 179 10.71 -4.90 8.85
N GLY A 180 10.75 -3.65 9.32
CA GLY A 180 11.83 -3.14 10.18
C GLY A 180 13.15 -2.81 9.49
N GLN A 181 13.21 -2.76 8.15
CA GLN A 181 14.40 -2.37 7.40
C GLN A 181 14.09 -1.23 6.43
N PRO A 182 15.05 -0.34 6.12
CA PRO A 182 14.88 0.66 5.07
C PRO A 182 14.47 -0.02 3.77
N VAL A 183 13.41 0.47 3.16
CA VAL A 183 12.80 -0.17 2.01
C VAL A 183 13.78 -0.21 0.85
N PHE A 184 13.86 -1.35 0.17
CA PHE A 184 14.64 -1.47 -1.05
C PHE A 184 13.98 -2.49 -1.98
N PRO A 185 13.56 -2.10 -3.20
CA PRO A 185 12.95 -3.02 -4.17
C PRO A 185 13.77 -4.28 -4.45
N GLY A 186 15.10 -4.21 -4.36
CA GLY A 186 15.98 -5.38 -4.51
C GLY A 186 15.81 -6.43 -3.40
N ASN A 187 15.52 -6.02 -2.16
CA ASN A 187 15.26 -6.94 -1.06
C ASN A 187 13.94 -7.69 -1.30
N GLU A 188 12.90 -6.97 -1.70
CA GLU A 188 11.59 -7.57 -1.95
C GLU A 188 11.59 -8.46 -3.20
N ALA A 189 12.34 -8.07 -4.24
CA ALA A 189 12.55 -8.90 -5.42
C ALA A 189 13.27 -10.23 -5.07
N LYS A 190 14.25 -10.18 -4.16
CA LYS A 190 14.94 -11.38 -3.66
C LYS A 190 14.00 -12.26 -2.85
N GLN A 191 13.16 -11.69 -1.98
CA GLN A 191 12.14 -12.43 -1.24
C GLN A 191 11.16 -13.12 -2.20
N LEU A 192 10.70 -12.42 -3.23
CA LEU A 192 9.80 -12.96 -4.25
C LEU A 192 10.39 -14.18 -4.97
N ILE A 193 11.64 -14.10 -5.46
CA ILE A 193 12.30 -15.24 -6.11
C ILE A 193 12.44 -16.42 -5.15
N ASN A 194 12.88 -16.16 -3.92
CA ASN A 194 13.08 -17.22 -2.92
C ASN A 194 11.77 -17.95 -2.64
N GLN A 195 10.67 -17.22 -2.42
CA GLN A 195 9.39 -17.88 -2.18
C GLN A 195 8.82 -18.56 -3.41
N ALA A 196 8.94 -17.96 -4.60
CA ALA A 196 8.55 -18.60 -5.85
C ALA A 196 9.24 -19.97 -6.02
N PHE A 197 10.53 -20.05 -5.71
CA PHE A 197 11.29 -21.30 -5.76
C PHE A 197 10.85 -22.31 -4.69
N LEU A 198 10.65 -21.87 -3.44
CA LEU A 198 10.19 -22.74 -2.35
C LEU A 198 8.79 -23.31 -2.64
N SER A 199 7.88 -22.47 -3.12
CA SER A 199 6.52 -22.87 -3.50
C SER A 199 6.52 -23.88 -4.63
N LEU A 200 7.35 -23.68 -5.67
CA LEU A 200 7.55 -24.66 -6.74
C LEU A 200 8.06 -26.01 -6.20
N LYS A 201 9.13 -25.98 -5.39
CA LYS A 201 9.76 -27.18 -4.83
C LYS A 201 8.79 -27.99 -3.97
N ASN A 202 7.95 -27.31 -3.20
CA ASN A 202 7.02 -27.93 -2.26
C ASN A 202 5.63 -28.20 -2.86
N ALA A 203 5.41 -27.87 -4.15
CA ALA A 203 4.10 -27.92 -4.81
C ALA A 203 3.00 -27.18 -4.01
N THR A 204 3.32 -25.97 -3.56
CA THR A 204 2.41 -25.08 -2.82
C THR A 204 2.21 -23.76 -3.56
N LYS A 205 1.18 -23.01 -3.17
CA LYS A 205 0.96 -21.64 -3.64
C LYS A 205 2.02 -20.67 -3.10
N LEU A 206 2.21 -19.53 -3.76
CA LEU A 206 3.23 -18.52 -3.40
C LEU A 206 3.10 -17.97 -1.96
N LYS A 207 1.87 -17.85 -1.45
CA LYS A 207 1.58 -17.35 -0.08
C LYS A 207 2.30 -16.04 0.28
N MET A 208 2.41 -15.10 -0.68
CA MET A 208 2.91 -13.74 -0.44
C MET A 208 1.81 -12.71 -0.74
N SER A 209 1.36 -11.99 0.29
CA SER A 209 0.22 -11.06 0.19
C SER A 209 0.62 -9.66 -0.30
N ILE A 210 1.76 -9.13 0.15
CA ILE A 210 2.12 -7.71 -0.05
C ILE A 210 3.17 -7.50 -1.14
N VAL A 211 4.26 -8.28 -1.13
CA VAL A 211 5.44 -8.05 -1.99
C VAL A 211 5.13 -7.97 -3.49
N PRO A 212 4.33 -8.88 -4.10
CA PRO A 212 3.96 -8.76 -5.52
C PRO A 212 3.28 -7.43 -5.86
N SER A 213 2.43 -6.94 -4.96
CA SER A 213 1.73 -5.66 -5.11
C SER A 213 2.68 -4.48 -4.96
N LEU A 214 3.53 -4.46 -3.93
CA LEU A 214 4.53 -3.40 -3.74
C LEU A 214 5.45 -3.26 -4.96
N LEU A 215 6.03 -4.36 -5.44
CA LEU A 215 6.89 -4.33 -6.61
C LEU A 215 6.15 -3.84 -7.86
N SER A 216 4.88 -4.21 -8.02
CA SER A 216 4.07 -3.75 -9.15
C SER A 216 3.78 -2.25 -9.09
N ILE A 217 3.38 -1.76 -7.91
CA ILE A 217 3.07 -0.36 -7.65
C ILE A 217 4.33 0.50 -7.78
N TRP A 218 5.47 0.08 -7.22
CA TRP A 218 6.71 0.83 -7.27
C TRP A 218 7.29 0.92 -8.67
N SER A 219 7.20 -0.16 -9.45
CA SER A 219 7.82 -0.23 -10.78
C SER A 219 6.95 0.26 -11.91
N GLY A 220 5.62 0.24 -11.74
CA GLY A 220 4.67 0.40 -12.82
C GLY A 220 4.69 -0.79 -13.80
N ILE A 221 5.14 -1.96 -13.36
CA ILE A 221 5.18 -3.21 -14.13
C ILE A 221 4.48 -4.30 -13.31
N LYS A 222 3.42 -4.89 -13.84
CA LYS A 222 2.66 -5.95 -13.15
C LYS A 222 3.54 -7.16 -12.85
N CYS A 223 3.59 -7.57 -11.58
CA CYS A 223 4.18 -8.83 -11.18
C CYS A 223 3.43 -10.00 -11.85
N PRO A 224 4.13 -11.01 -12.41
CA PRO A 224 3.48 -12.11 -13.11
C PRO A 224 2.77 -13.12 -12.19
N VAL A 225 2.88 -12.94 -10.88
CA VAL A 225 2.34 -13.86 -9.87
C VAL A 225 1.66 -13.07 -8.74
N ASP A 226 0.75 -13.72 -8.04
CA ASP A 226 0.03 -13.19 -6.88
C ASP A 226 -0.07 -14.24 -5.74
N TYR A 227 -0.73 -13.86 -4.65
CA TYR A 227 -0.88 -14.70 -3.45
C TYR A 227 -1.42 -16.11 -3.73
N GLN A 228 -2.31 -16.27 -4.71
CA GLN A 228 -3.00 -17.52 -5.02
C GLN A 228 -2.33 -18.33 -6.13
N THR A 229 -1.28 -17.80 -6.75
CA THR A 229 -0.62 -18.43 -7.89
C THR A 229 0.01 -19.77 -7.51
N GLU A 230 -0.35 -20.81 -8.26
CA GLU A 230 0.29 -22.12 -8.21
C GLU A 230 1.59 -22.08 -9.03
N MET A 231 2.72 -22.33 -8.36
CA MET A 231 4.03 -22.16 -8.98
C MET A 231 4.38 -23.34 -9.89
N ASN A 232 4.79 -23.02 -11.11
CA ASN A 232 5.40 -23.95 -12.08
C ASN A 232 6.68 -23.32 -12.67
N GLN A 233 7.39 -24.06 -13.53
CA GLN A 233 8.65 -23.59 -14.12
C GLN A 233 8.47 -22.31 -14.96
N ASP A 234 7.37 -22.19 -15.70
CA ASP A 234 7.09 -21.00 -16.53
C ASP A 234 6.82 -19.75 -15.67
N SER A 235 6.12 -19.93 -14.56
CA SER A 235 5.85 -18.86 -13.58
C SER A 235 7.15 -18.42 -12.91
N LEU A 236 8.02 -19.36 -12.54
CA LEU A 236 9.35 -19.04 -11.99
C LEU A 236 10.24 -18.30 -13.01
N ASN A 237 10.22 -18.70 -14.28
CA ASN A 237 10.93 -18.00 -15.35
C ASN A 237 10.40 -16.58 -15.57
N SER A 238 9.08 -16.41 -15.45
CA SER A 238 8.41 -15.10 -15.52
C SER A 238 8.81 -14.20 -14.35
N VAL A 239 8.81 -14.72 -13.12
CA VAL A 239 9.31 -14.01 -11.93
C VAL A 239 10.78 -13.61 -12.09
N THR A 240 11.62 -14.51 -12.61
CA THR A 240 13.05 -14.23 -12.84
C THR A 240 13.23 -13.11 -13.86
N SER A 241 12.51 -13.17 -14.99
CA SER A 241 12.51 -12.12 -16.01
C SER A 241 12.03 -10.78 -15.45
N TYR A 242 10.94 -10.81 -14.66
CA TYR A 242 10.41 -9.62 -14.00
C TYR A 242 11.44 -8.95 -13.09
N VAL A 243 12.10 -9.72 -12.21
CA VAL A 243 13.14 -9.17 -11.31
C VAL A 243 14.35 -8.65 -12.10
N ASN A 244 14.72 -9.29 -13.21
CA ASN A 244 15.78 -8.78 -14.09
C ASN A 244 15.42 -7.44 -14.75
N GLU A 245 14.14 -7.17 -15.03
CA GLU A 245 13.71 -5.84 -15.49
C GLU A 245 13.75 -4.82 -14.35
N LEU A 246 13.34 -5.21 -13.14
CA LEU A 246 13.40 -4.31 -11.98
C LEU A 246 14.84 -3.91 -11.62
N SER A 247 15.81 -4.82 -11.77
CA SER A 247 17.22 -4.53 -11.42
C SER A 247 17.89 -3.50 -12.33
N LYS A 248 17.30 -3.19 -13.49
CA LYS A 248 17.78 -2.16 -14.42
C LYS A 248 17.39 -0.74 -14.00
N LYS A 249 16.49 -0.58 -13.03
CA LYS A 249 16.04 0.73 -12.53
C LYS A 249 16.96 1.23 -11.41
N ASN A 250 17.01 2.56 -11.24
CA ASN A 250 17.84 3.22 -10.23
C ASN A 250 17.08 3.36 -8.92
N TRP A 251 17.13 2.31 -8.10
CA TRP A 251 16.50 2.29 -6.78
C TRP A 251 17.45 2.83 -5.71
N GLU A 252 16.89 3.62 -4.79
CA GLU A 252 17.56 4.13 -3.61
C GLU A 252 17.03 3.41 -2.38
N ILE A 253 17.93 3.04 -1.47
CA ILE A 253 17.57 2.46 -0.17
C ILE A 253 16.84 3.54 0.65
N GLY A 254 15.78 3.14 1.35
CA GLY A 254 14.99 4.03 2.18
C GLY A 254 14.02 4.91 1.40
N ALA A 255 13.96 4.80 0.06
CA ALA A 255 13.08 5.61 -0.78
C ALA A 255 11.81 4.85 -1.19
N LYS A 256 10.67 5.53 -1.12
CA LYS A 256 9.38 5.04 -1.64
C LYS A 256 9.17 5.48 -3.09
N TYR A 257 8.53 4.62 -3.87
CA TYR A 257 8.27 4.84 -5.29
C TYR A 257 6.81 4.58 -5.65
N PHE A 258 6.34 5.26 -6.69
CA PHE A 258 5.07 4.99 -7.33
C PHE A 258 5.27 5.06 -8.85
N TYR A 259 5.03 3.95 -9.54
CA TYR A 259 5.12 3.83 -10.99
C TYR A 259 6.48 4.26 -11.59
N GLY A 260 7.55 4.01 -10.85
CA GLY A 260 8.93 4.36 -11.22
C GLY A 260 9.35 5.76 -10.77
N HIS A 261 8.44 6.54 -10.19
CA HIS A 261 8.71 7.88 -9.68
C HIS A 261 8.96 7.84 -8.17
N LYS A 262 10.09 8.41 -7.73
CA LYS A 262 10.38 8.56 -6.29
C LYS A 262 9.38 9.56 -5.68
N ILE A 263 8.76 9.18 -4.58
CA ILE A 263 7.90 10.06 -3.78
C ILE A 263 8.79 10.99 -2.97
N ARG A 264 8.42 12.27 -2.93
CA ARG A 264 9.14 13.35 -2.25
C ARG A 264 8.18 14.21 -1.46
#